data_AF-G8C192-F1
#
_entry.id   AF-G8C192-F1
#
_cell.length_a   1.000
_cell.length_b   1.000
_cell.length_c   1.000
_cell.angle_alpha   90.00
_cell.angle_beta   90.00
_cell.angle_gamma   90.00
#
_symmetry.space_group_name_H-M   'P 1'
#
loop_
_entity.id
_entity.type
_entity.pdbx_description
1 polymer ?
#
loop_
_entity_poly.entity_id
_entity_poly.type
_entity_poly.pdbx_seq_one_letter_code
_entity_poly.pdbx_strand_id
1 'polypeptide(L)'
;MTPPLQHVHPQYSLPGIMHYLQTEFTKNERDRISWELEKFEMKARIAHLEGENRDLRRRLNQVSVSSSSTATQETIEGEVGKFDPKELTGTRQAIQENVKEIIYLLKNTDADILGDSTSKLKIGDKLHYVESINANTGRVGVATGKEESTRENPGNAMQTILASPSLHRIDTMKVTADNSIIISGDNHLEMFKLDPQTLAKTESTVYNGAFDNTLDVFVSKNNILSIHEDRLQSWVIDHEDSMDYIEFKGNFEIIKIELLKAVEFKNDWLLLVTNYLLQLSKLSLPSESNSKINIESQYVIEKIDEKSSILGATLGMTEKSVIVLYNNPTKLVIYDFQGNVLQTIDLSNSLKSISQPLYTLSGLYINKETSKLLIQVDRRILIYSLDQKKIILNETLSKIPLHVSYKFSRDLIAITYSDHSVEIRNVDNFHTLLYSYGSLDDQLIVDLIIINNSPIVVINTWDNKVLLHKLVDPKKI
;
A
#
# COMPACT_ATOMS: atom_id res chain seq x y z
N MET A 1 -35.77 55.71 42.97
CA MET A 1 -34.35 55.53 42.59
C MET A 1 -34.14 54.05 42.34
N THR A 2 -33.83 53.66 41.11
CA THR A 2 -33.54 52.27 40.72
C THR A 2 -32.05 51.97 40.92
N PRO A 3 -31.66 50.81 41.46
CA PRO A 3 -30.26 50.39 41.52
C PRO A 3 -29.77 49.90 40.15
N PRO A 4 -28.46 49.96 39.86
CA PRO A 4 -27.90 49.52 38.57
C PRO A 4 -27.81 47.99 38.49
N LEU A 5 -27.95 47.45 37.27
CA LEU A 5 -27.73 46.04 36.97
C LEU A 5 -26.23 45.70 37.09
N GLN A 6 -25.88 44.82 38.02
CA GLN A 6 -24.53 44.23 38.08
C GLN A 6 -24.40 43.13 37.03
N HIS A 7 -23.46 43.30 36.10
CA HIS A 7 -23.05 42.23 35.20
C HIS A 7 -22.27 41.17 35.98
N VAL A 8 -22.88 40.00 36.18
CA VAL A 8 -22.22 38.83 36.77
C VAL A 8 -21.31 38.22 35.71
N HIS A 9 -20.00 38.45 35.83
CA HIS A 9 -19.02 37.72 35.02
C HIS A 9 -18.98 36.25 35.46
N PRO A 10 -19.15 35.27 34.55
CA PRO A 10 -19.02 33.85 34.90
C PRO A 10 -17.58 33.57 35.36
N GLN A 11 -17.43 32.99 36.55
CA GLN A 11 -16.12 32.57 37.04
C GLN A 11 -15.66 31.31 36.31
N TYR A 12 -14.85 31.48 35.28
CA TYR A 12 -14.18 30.37 34.61
C TYR A 12 -13.12 29.76 35.53
N SER A 13 -13.36 28.54 36.01
CA SER A 13 -12.36 27.77 36.74
C SER A 13 -11.41 27.06 35.75
N LEU A 14 -10.13 26.93 36.09
CA LEU A 14 -9.14 26.27 35.23
C LEU A 14 -9.55 24.83 34.82
N PRO A 15 -10.12 23.98 35.71
CA PRO A 15 -10.66 22.68 35.32
C PRO A 15 -11.85 22.78 34.35
N GLY A 16 -12.73 23.77 34.53
CA GLY A 16 -13.87 24.01 33.63
C GLY A 16 -13.44 24.45 32.23
N ILE A 17 -12.44 25.33 32.13
CA ILE A 17 -11.83 25.73 30.86
C ILE A 17 -11.18 24.51 30.18
N MET A 18 -10.44 23.69 30.92
CA MET A 18 -9.78 22.51 30.38
C MET A 18 -10.79 21.48 29.83
N HIS A 19 -11.85 21.19 30.59
CA HIS A 19 -12.93 20.30 30.14
C HIS A 19 -13.66 20.86 28.91
N TYR A 20 -13.92 22.17 28.87
CA TYR A 20 -14.53 22.83 27.71
C TYR A 20 -13.64 22.70 26.47
N LEU A 21 -12.34 22.99 26.57
CA LEU A 21 -11.38 22.86 25.46
C LEU A 21 -11.26 21.41 24.97
N GLN A 22 -11.26 20.42 25.86
CA GLN A 22 -11.26 19.00 25.49
C GLN A 22 -12.54 18.59 24.74
N THR A 23 -13.69 19.12 25.18
CA THR A 23 -14.99 18.88 24.54
C THR A 23 -15.04 19.49 23.15
N GLU A 24 -14.67 20.77 23.01
CA GLU A 24 -14.64 21.46 21.72
C GLU A 24 -13.58 20.89 20.78
N PHE A 25 -12.42 20.46 21.26
CA PHE A 25 -11.42 19.76 20.44
C PHE A 25 -11.98 18.43 19.89
N THR A 26 -12.61 17.63 20.75
CA THR A 26 -13.19 16.32 20.35
C THR A 26 -14.34 16.50 19.36
N LYS A 27 -15.14 17.56 19.52
CA LYS A 27 -16.19 17.95 18.58
C LYS A 27 -15.60 18.39 17.25
N ASN A 28 -14.65 19.31 17.24
CA ASN A 28 -14.00 19.81 16.02
C ASN A 28 -13.29 18.69 15.24
N GLU A 29 -12.61 17.76 15.93
CA GLU A 29 -11.96 16.62 15.27
C GLU A 29 -13.00 15.64 14.69
N ARG A 30 -14.14 15.41 15.35
CA ARG A 30 -15.25 14.64 14.80
C ARG A 30 -15.84 15.32 13.56
N ASP A 31 -16.09 16.62 13.63
CA ASP A 31 -16.67 17.39 12.53
C ASP A 31 -15.72 17.40 11.32
N ARG A 32 -14.40 17.52 11.56
CA ARG A 32 -13.35 17.35 10.55
C ARG A 32 -13.36 15.95 9.92
N ILE A 33 -13.39 14.88 10.72
CA ILE A 33 -13.42 13.50 10.21
C ILE A 33 -14.68 13.25 9.37
N SER A 34 -15.84 13.76 9.82
CA SER A 34 -17.10 13.65 9.09
C SER A 34 -17.01 14.36 7.73
N TRP A 35 -16.45 15.58 7.69
CA TRP A 35 -16.25 16.34 6.45
C TRP A 35 -15.23 15.69 5.51
N GLU A 36 -14.14 15.13 6.04
CA GLU A 36 -13.17 14.38 5.23
C GLU A 36 -13.81 13.12 4.62
N LEU A 37 -14.62 12.37 5.39
CA LEU A 37 -15.36 11.20 4.91
C LEU A 37 -16.35 11.56 3.79
N GLU A 38 -17.20 12.56 4.00
CA GLU A 38 -18.18 13.05 3.01
C GLU A 38 -17.48 13.50 1.71
N LYS A 39 -16.34 14.19 1.84
CA LYS A 39 -15.49 14.61 0.72
C LYS A 39 -14.84 13.43 -0.01
N PHE A 40 -14.47 12.35 0.68
CA PHE A 40 -13.98 11.13 0.03
C PHE A 40 -15.09 10.38 -0.70
N GLU A 41 -16.29 10.30 -0.11
CA GLU A 41 -17.47 9.70 -0.74
C GLU A 41 -17.88 10.46 -2.01
N MET A 42 -17.98 11.80 -1.95
CA MET A 42 -18.21 12.64 -3.12
C MET A 42 -17.15 12.42 -4.21
N LYS A 43 -15.86 12.34 -3.85
CA LYS A 43 -14.78 12.07 -4.82
C LYS A 43 -14.90 10.69 -5.46
N ALA A 44 -15.22 9.65 -4.68
CA ALA A 44 -15.44 8.31 -5.20
C ALA A 44 -16.64 8.29 -6.16
N ARG A 45 -17.72 9.02 -5.83
CA ARG A 45 -18.90 9.14 -6.71
C ARG A 45 -18.60 9.91 -7.99
N ILE A 46 -17.80 10.98 -7.94
CA ILE A 46 -17.34 11.70 -9.14
C ILE A 46 -16.49 10.78 -10.02
N ALA A 47 -15.51 10.08 -9.45
CA ALA A 47 -14.66 9.15 -10.21
C ALA A 47 -15.46 8.03 -10.89
N HIS A 48 -16.49 7.51 -10.21
CA HIS A 48 -17.42 6.52 -10.77
C HIS A 48 -18.25 7.10 -11.93
N LEU A 49 -18.87 8.27 -11.74
CA LEU A 49 -19.65 8.95 -12.79
C LEU A 49 -18.79 9.36 -13.99
N GLU A 50 -17.53 9.74 -13.79
CA GLU A 50 -16.58 9.98 -14.87
C GLU A 50 -16.22 8.71 -15.63
N GLY A 51 -16.11 7.57 -14.95
CA GLY A 51 -15.95 6.25 -15.56
C GLY A 51 -17.12 5.91 -16.47
N GLU A 52 -18.34 5.98 -15.96
CA GLU A 52 -19.57 5.77 -16.74
C GLU A 52 -19.66 6.73 -17.93
N ASN A 53 -19.29 8.01 -17.77
CA ASN A 53 -19.29 9.00 -18.85
C ASN A 53 -18.26 8.67 -19.94
N ARG A 54 -17.06 8.18 -19.57
CA ARG A 54 -16.05 7.70 -20.52
C ARG A 54 -16.53 6.47 -21.28
N ASP A 55 -17.16 5.51 -20.62
CA ASP A 55 -17.72 4.31 -21.25
C ASP A 55 -18.88 4.64 -22.20
N LEU A 56 -19.79 5.52 -21.79
CA LEU A 56 -20.86 6.03 -22.65
C LEU A 56 -20.33 6.76 -23.89
N ARG A 57 -19.28 7.57 -23.74
CA ARG A 57 -18.58 8.20 -24.87
C ARG A 57 -17.90 7.18 -25.77
N ARG A 58 -17.28 6.15 -25.22
CA ARG A 58 -16.66 5.06 -26.00
C ARG A 58 -17.71 4.32 -26.85
N ARG A 59 -18.85 3.97 -26.25
CA ARG A 59 -20.00 3.34 -26.94
C ARG A 59 -20.61 4.27 -28.00
N LEU A 60 -20.80 5.55 -27.70
CA LEU A 60 -21.30 6.53 -28.67
C LEU A 60 -20.34 6.69 -29.86
N ASN A 61 -19.03 6.73 -29.60
CA ASN A 61 -18.01 6.79 -30.64
C ASN A 61 -18.04 5.53 -31.53
N GLN A 62 -18.16 4.33 -30.93
CA GLN A 62 -18.32 3.08 -31.69
C GLN A 62 -19.54 3.13 -32.62
N VAL A 63 -20.71 3.55 -32.13
CA VAL A 63 -21.93 3.74 -32.94
C VAL A 63 -21.72 4.78 -34.05
N SER A 64 -21.02 5.88 -33.77
CA SER A 64 -20.74 6.91 -34.78
C SER A 64 -19.77 6.42 -35.88
N VAL A 65 -18.75 5.61 -35.50
CA VAL A 65 -17.81 5.02 -36.45
C VAL A 65 -18.54 4.05 -37.38
N SER A 66 -19.39 3.18 -36.83
CA SER A 66 -20.25 2.27 -37.62
C SER A 66 -21.21 3.01 -38.56
N SER A 67 -21.58 4.26 -38.28
CA SER A 67 -22.41 5.09 -39.17
C SER A 67 -21.63 5.86 -40.25
N SER A 68 -20.29 5.85 -40.19
CA SER A 68 -19.42 6.64 -41.07
C SER A 68 -18.69 5.84 -42.15
N SER A 69 -18.70 4.50 -42.06
CA SER A 69 -17.89 3.60 -42.89
C SER A 69 -18.69 2.80 -43.94
N THR A 70 -19.63 3.43 -44.65
CA THR A 70 -20.19 2.88 -45.90
C THR A 70 -20.54 3.98 -46.91
N ALA A 71 -19.57 4.36 -47.75
CA ALA A 71 -19.77 5.37 -48.81
C ALA A 71 -18.96 5.06 -50.08
N THR A 72 -19.05 3.83 -50.59
CA THR A 72 -18.73 3.46 -51.98
C THR A 72 -19.69 2.35 -52.44
N GLN A 73 -20.13 2.42 -53.70
CA GLN A 73 -21.11 1.51 -54.27
C GLN A 73 -20.51 0.13 -54.53
N GLU A 74 -21.23 -0.94 -54.17
CA GLU A 74 -21.71 -1.92 -55.16
C GLU A 74 -22.83 -2.82 -54.59
N THR A 75 -23.61 -3.39 -55.50
CA THR A 75 -24.88 -4.07 -55.27
C THR A 75 -24.70 -5.53 -54.83
N ILE A 76 -25.49 -6.02 -53.86
CA ILE A 76 -26.12 -7.37 -53.85
C ILE A 76 -27.11 -7.46 -52.67
N GLU A 77 -28.13 -8.29 -52.84
CA GLU A 77 -29.33 -8.42 -51.97
C GLU A 77 -29.06 -9.25 -50.71
N GLY A 78 -29.70 -8.93 -49.57
CA GLY A 78 -29.65 -9.79 -48.36
C GLY A 78 -30.20 -9.16 -47.06
N GLU A 79 -31.38 -9.61 -46.64
CA GLU A 79 -31.99 -9.54 -45.30
C GLU A 79 -31.90 -8.25 -44.45
N VAL A 80 -33.04 -7.54 -44.35
CA VAL A 80 -33.27 -6.48 -43.37
C VAL A 80 -33.48 -7.07 -41.96
N GLY A 81 -32.42 -7.06 -41.15
CA GLY A 81 -32.52 -7.29 -39.70
C GLY A 81 -33.31 -6.16 -39.02
N LYS A 82 -34.44 -6.49 -38.38
CA LYS A 82 -35.31 -5.52 -37.71
C LYS A 82 -34.59 -4.76 -36.59
N PHE A 83 -34.59 -3.43 -36.69
CA PHE A 83 -34.33 -2.55 -35.54
C PHE A 83 -35.57 -2.56 -34.62
N ASP A 84 -35.50 -3.19 -33.44
CA ASP A 84 -36.65 -3.34 -32.53
C ASP A 84 -36.82 -2.07 -31.66
N PRO A 85 -37.90 -1.27 -31.80
CA PRO A 85 -38.06 0.00 -31.09
C PRO A 85 -38.19 -0.11 -29.56
N LYS A 86 -38.14 -1.33 -29.00
CA LYS A 86 -38.20 -1.59 -27.55
C LYS A 86 -36.97 -1.10 -26.78
N GLU A 87 -35.76 -1.16 -27.35
CA GLU A 87 -34.55 -0.75 -26.61
C GLU A 87 -34.57 0.74 -26.22
N LEU A 88 -35.09 1.59 -27.12
CA LEU A 88 -35.31 3.02 -26.87
C LEU A 88 -36.39 3.27 -25.80
N THR A 89 -37.38 2.38 -25.67
CA THR A 89 -38.36 2.47 -24.56
C THR A 89 -37.74 2.06 -23.23
N GLY A 90 -36.85 1.05 -23.21
CA GLY A 90 -36.12 0.63 -22.01
C GLY A 90 -35.19 1.72 -21.47
N THR A 91 -34.40 2.38 -22.33
CA THR A 91 -33.56 3.52 -21.91
C THR A 91 -34.40 4.70 -21.41
N ARG A 92 -35.51 5.01 -22.07
CA ARG A 92 -36.42 6.08 -21.63
C ARG A 92 -37.09 5.76 -20.28
N GLN A 93 -37.42 4.50 -20.02
CA GLN A 93 -38.02 4.06 -18.77
C GLN A 93 -36.99 4.06 -17.62
N ALA A 94 -35.76 3.59 -17.85
CA ALA A 94 -34.67 3.68 -16.89
C ALA A 94 -34.36 5.13 -16.50
N ILE A 95 -34.33 6.07 -17.47
CA ILE A 95 -34.18 7.50 -17.19
C ILE A 95 -35.34 8.04 -16.34
N GLN A 96 -36.58 7.58 -16.59
CA GLN A 96 -37.75 7.99 -15.77
C GLN A 96 -37.73 7.40 -14.35
N GLU A 97 -37.17 6.21 -14.15
CA GLU A 97 -37.01 5.60 -12.82
C GLU A 97 -35.90 6.29 -12.03
N ASN A 98 -34.74 6.55 -12.63
CA ASN A 98 -33.66 7.32 -12.01
C ASN A 98 -34.13 8.74 -11.60
N VAL A 99 -34.95 9.41 -12.43
CA VAL A 99 -35.53 10.72 -12.07
C VAL A 99 -36.54 10.62 -10.91
N LYS A 100 -37.32 9.53 -10.81
CA LYS A 100 -38.21 9.31 -9.66
C LYS A 100 -37.42 9.05 -8.37
N GLU A 101 -36.32 8.30 -8.45
CA GLU A 101 -35.44 8.03 -7.31
C GLU A 101 -34.78 9.31 -6.79
N ILE A 102 -34.29 10.17 -7.70
CA ILE A 102 -33.79 11.51 -7.35
C ILE A 102 -34.88 12.36 -6.67
N ILE A 103 -36.12 12.35 -7.18
CA ILE A 103 -37.25 13.08 -6.57
C ILE A 103 -37.63 12.49 -5.20
N TYR A 104 -37.52 11.18 -5.01
CA TYR A 104 -37.77 10.52 -3.72
C TYR A 104 -36.71 10.90 -2.68
N LEU A 105 -35.43 10.85 -3.05
CA LEU A 105 -34.31 11.24 -2.19
C LEU A 105 -34.40 12.72 -1.79
N LEU A 106 -34.69 13.62 -2.74
CA LEU A 106 -34.88 15.05 -2.47
C LEU A 106 -36.11 15.37 -1.60
N LYS A 107 -37.12 14.48 -1.55
CA LYS A 107 -38.26 14.63 -0.64
C LYS A 107 -37.99 14.11 0.78
N ASN A 108 -37.07 13.17 0.93
CA ASN A 108 -36.71 12.61 2.25
C ASN A 108 -35.61 13.41 2.97
N THR A 109 -35.01 14.43 2.35
CA THR A 109 -34.02 15.30 3.02
C THR A 109 -34.63 16.41 3.88
N ASP A 110 -35.92 16.73 3.75
CA ASP A 110 -36.60 17.85 4.42
C ASP A 110 -37.77 17.44 5.34
N ALA A 111 -37.54 16.50 6.26
CA ALA A 111 -38.20 16.38 7.58
C ALA A 111 -37.71 15.13 8.34
N ASP A 112 -37.10 15.31 9.53
CA ASP A 112 -37.23 14.45 10.74
C ASP A 112 -36.07 14.57 11.76
N ILE A 113 -35.01 15.34 11.51
CA ILE A 113 -33.88 15.50 12.46
C ILE A 113 -34.21 16.47 13.65
N LEU A 114 -35.45 16.95 13.76
CA LEU A 114 -35.94 17.80 14.86
C LEU A 114 -37.32 17.29 15.35
N GLY A 115 -37.32 16.23 16.17
CA GLY A 115 -38.54 15.47 16.46
C GLY A 115 -38.57 14.59 17.73
N ASP A 116 -38.25 15.18 18.88
CA ASP A 116 -38.75 14.79 20.22
C ASP A 116 -38.25 13.47 20.88
N SER A 117 -38.47 13.42 22.19
CA SER A 117 -38.10 12.37 23.12
C SER A 117 -39.21 11.33 23.31
N THR A 118 -38.83 10.17 23.85
CA THR A 118 -39.71 9.15 24.44
C THR A 118 -40.63 8.36 23.50
N SER A 119 -40.30 7.07 23.30
CA SER A 119 -41.27 5.98 23.49
C SER A 119 -40.57 4.62 23.58
N LYS A 120 -41.28 3.65 24.17
CA LYS A 120 -40.80 2.28 24.44
C LYS A 120 -40.78 1.46 23.16
N LEU A 121 -39.92 0.44 23.06
CA LEU A 121 -40.35 -0.98 22.88
C LEU A 121 -39.19 -2.01 22.95
N LYS A 122 -39.23 -2.80 24.03
CA LYS A 122 -38.88 -4.23 24.19
C LYS A 122 -37.62 -4.83 23.52
N ILE A 123 -36.74 -5.30 24.41
CA ILE A 123 -35.88 -6.49 24.24
C ILE A 123 -36.74 -7.74 23.97
N GLY A 124 -36.41 -8.51 22.94
CA GLY A 124 -37.02 -9.79 22.59
C GLY A 124 -36.83 -10.13 21.11
N ASP A 125 -36.73 -11.43 20.78
CA ASP A 125 -36.73 -12.02 19.42
C ASP A 125 -35.55 -11.60 18.49
N LYS A 126 -34.47 -12.39 18.31
CA LYS A 126 -34.41 -13.84 18.04
C LYS A 126 -33.03 -14.44 18.33
N LEU A 127 -33.02 -15.49 19.14
CA LEU A 127 -31.93 -16.47 19.26
C LEU A 127 -32.32 -17.75 18.51
N HIS A 128 -31.32 -18.60 18.24
CA HIS A 128 -31.37 -19.92 17.57
C HIS A 128 -31.43 -19.97 16.04
N TYR A 129 -30.31 -20.41 15.46
CA TYR A 129 -30.32 -21.58 14.57
C TYR A 129 -29.01 -22.38 14.75
N VAL A 130 -29.14 -23.61 15.29
CA VAL A 130 -28.29 -24.84 15.07
C VAL A 130 -26.76 -24.64 15.04
N GLU A 131 -25.91 -25.20 15.91
CA GLU A 131 -25.96 -26.37 16.83
C GLU A 131 -26.18 -27.76 16.17
N SER A 132 -25.26 -28.12 15.28
CA SER A 132 -24.71 -29.47 15.02
C SER A 132 -23.46 -29.25 14.12
N ILE A 133 -22.38 -30.04 14.09
CA ILE A 133 -22.20 -31.50 14.21
C ILE A 133 -20.80 -31.79 14.79
N ASN A 134 -20.71 -32.71 15.76
CA ASN A 134 -19.64 -33.70 16.04
C ASN A 134 -19.42 -33.95 17.54
N ALA A 135 -20.36 -34.66 18.15
CA ALA A 135 -20.02 -35.59 19.22
C ALA A 135 -19.84 -36.98 18.59
N ASN A 136 -18.62 -37.53 18.64
CA ASN A 136 -18.46 -38.98 18.52
C ASN A 136 -17.25 -39.44 19.34
N THR A 137 -17.54 -40.15 20.43
CA THR A 137 -16.54 -40.66 21.40
C THR A 137 -16.11 -42.08 21.05
N GLY A 138 -14.80 -42.35 20.98
CA GLY A 138 -14.22 -43.69 20.81
C GLY A 138 -13.10 -44.00 21.82
N ARG A 139 -13.22 -45.13 22.54
CA ARG A 139 -12.40 -45.60 23.69
C ARG A 139 -11.86 -47.02 23.39
N VAL A 140 -10.70 -47.52 23.84
CA VAL A 140 -9.63 -47.07 24.78
C VAL A 140 -8.26 -47.51 24.21
N GLY A 141 -7.14 -46.85 24.57
CA GLY A 141 -5.79 -47.43 24.39
C GLY A 141 -4.74 -46.79 25.31
N VAL A 142 -4.32 -47.49 26.37
CA VAL A 142 -3.29 -47.03 27.32
C VAL A 142 -1.92 -47.58 26.95
N ALA A 143 -0.93 -46.70 26.77
CA ALA A 143 0.49 -47.04 26.84
C ALA A 143 1.29 -45.84 27.37
N THR A 144 2.29 -46.12 28.20
CA THR A 144 3.06 -45.13 28.97
C THR A 144 4.32 -44.67 28.25
N GLY A 145 4.56 -43.36 28.20
CA GLY A 145 5.83 -42.77 27.80
C GLY A 145 5.91 -41.32 28.28
N LYS A 146 7.00 -40.95 28.98
CA LYS A 146 7.24 -39.55 29.40
C LYS A 146 8.09 -38.86 28.34
N GLU A 147 7.54 -37.87 27.66
CA GLU A 147 8.32 -36.85 26.96
C GLU A 147 7.68 -35.48 27.27
N GLU A 148 8.52 -34.52 27.68
CA GLU A 148 8.10 -33.15 27.96
C GLU A 148 7.94 -32.39 26.63
N SER A 149 6.72 -32.40 26.07
CA SER A 149 6.40 -31.54 24.94
C SER A 149 6.11 -30.11 25.41
N THR A 150 6.92 -29.18 24.92
CA THR A 150 6.56 -27.75 24.89
C THR A 150 5.23 -27.60 24.16
N ARG A 151 4.22 -27.05 24.83
CA ARG A 151 2.92 -26.79 24.22
C ARG A 151 3.03 -25.73 23.14
N GLU A 152 3.14 -26.15 21.90
CA GLU A 152 2.88 -25.28 20.75
C GLU A 152 1.42 -24.83 20.79
N ASN A 153 1.19 -23.52 20.74
CA ASN A 153 -0.14 -22.97 20.55
C ASN A 153 -0.55 -23.21 19.09
N PRO A 154 -1.65 -23.93 18.79
CA PRO A 154 -2.05 -24.26 17.42
C PRO A 154 -2.55 -23.05 16.60
N GLY A 155 -2.48 -21.83 17.16
CA GLY A 155 -2.79 -20.57 16.48
C GLY A 155 -1.60 -19.85 15.84
N ASN A 156 -0.38 -20.39 15.93
CA ASN A 156 0.86 -19.76 15.43
C ASN A 156 1.45 -20.42 14.17
N ALA A 157 0.80 -21.44 13.60
CA ALA A 157 1.31 -22.14 12.43
C ALA A 157 1.31 -21.24 11.19
N MET A 158 2.48 -21.03 10.59
CA MET A 158 2.56 -20.39 9.27
C MET A 158 1.97 -21.32 8.20
N GLN A 159 1.21 -20.74 7.29
CA GLN A 159 0.79 -21.42 6.07
C GLN A 159 1.90 -21.30 5.01
N THR A 160 2.42 -22.42 4.55
CA THR A 160 3.43 -22.48 3.49
C THR A 160 2.75 -22.70 2.14
N ILE A 161 3.07 -21.86 1.15
CA ILE A 161 2.76 -22.09 -0.25
C ILE A 161 4.06 -22.19 -1.06
N LEU A 162 4.09 -23.06 -2.08
CA LEU A 162 5.16 -23.07 -3.08
C LEU A 162 4.93 -21.85 -4.00
N ALA A 163 5.94 -21.01 -4.18
CA ALA A 163 5.75 -19.77 -4.92
C ALA A 163 5.63 -20.02 -6.43
N SER A 164 6.53 -20.79 -7.05
CA SER A 164 6.37 -21.28 -8.43
C SER A 164 7.09 -22.60 -8.72
N PRO A 165 6.49 -23.60 -9.41
CA PRO A 165 7.18 -24.85 -9.73
C PRO A 165 8.41 -24.73 -10.63
N SER A 166 8.54 -23.64 -11.38
CA SER A 166 9.63 -23.39 -12.34
C SER A 166 10.81 -22.59 -11.77
N LEU A 167 10.75 -22.23 -10.49
CA LEU A 167 11.66 -21.27 -9.86
C LEU A 167 12.42 -21.97 -8.71
N HIS A 168 13.74 -21.75 -8.62
CA HIS A 168 14.60 -22.34 -7.59
C HIS A 168 15.06 -21.31 -6.56
N ARG A 169 15.23 -20.05 -6.96
CA ARG A 169 15.65 -18.90 -6.14
C ARG A 169 14.74 -17.70 -6.38
N ILE A 170 14.19 -17.11 -5.33
CA ILE A 170 13.49 -15.82 -5.40
C ILE A 170 14.45 -14.69 -5.03
N ASP A 171 14.62 -13.73 -5.94
CA ASP A 171 15.47 -12.54 -5.77
C ASP A 171 14.69 -11.36 -5.19
N THR A 172 13.42 -11.20 -5.60
CA THR A 172 12.56 -10.13 -5.10
C THR A 172 11.11 -10.59 -4.99
N MET A 173 10.43 -10.04 -3.98
CA MET A 173 9.01 -10.24 -3.72
C MET A 173 8.37 -8.91 -3.34
N LYS A 174 7.21 -8.60 -3.93
CA LYS A 174 6.37 -7.48 -3.53
C LYS A 174 4.92 -7.90 -3.36
N VAL A 175 4.25 -7.34 -2.33
CA VAL A 175 2.80 -7.47 -2.15
C VAL A 175 2.10 -6.18 -2.60
N THR A 176 0.99 -6.34 -3.31
CA THR A 176 0.19 -5.23 -3.86
C THR A 176 -1.03 -4.94 -2.98
N ALA A 177 -1.79 -3.90 -3.33
CA ALA A 177 -3.01 -3.52 -2.59
C ALA A 177 -4.24 -4.39 -2.92
N ASP A 178 -4.22 -5.13 -4.04
CA ASP A 178 -5.29 -6.03 -4.51
C ASP A 178 -5.09 -7.50 -4.10
N ASN A 179 -4.19 -7.75 -3.14
CA ASN A 179 -3.83 -9.09 -2.65
C ASN A 179 -3.05 -9.97 -3.64
N SER A 180 -2.42 -9.35 -4.63
CA SER A 180 -1.43 -9.99 -5.49
C SER A 180 -0.05 -10.00 -4.83
N ILE A 181 0.69 -11.09 -5.03
CA ILE A 181 2.11 -11.23 -4.75
C ILE A 181 2.82 -11.34 -6.09
N ILE A 182 3.85 -10.54 -6.29
CA ILE A 182 4.78 -10.66 -7.41
C ILE A 182 6.08 -11.24 -6.88
N ILE A 183 6.59 -12.26 -7.56
CA ILE A 183 7.90 -12.87 -7.33
C ILE A 183 8.74 -12.78 -8.60
N SER A 184 10.04 -12.56 -8.46
CA SER A 184 11.01 -12.69 -9.56
C SER A 184 12.29 -13.36 -9.09
N GLY A 185 12.89 -14.13 -10.00
CA GLY A 185 14.18 -14.81 -9.84
C GLY A 185 14.35 -15.88 -10.93
N ASP A 186 15.57 -16.33 -11.20
CA ASP A 186 15.89 -17.35 -12.22
C ASP A 186 15.35 -17.05 -13.66
N ASN A 187 15.29 -15.78 -14.08
CA ASN A 187 14.63 -15.33 -15.34
C ASN A 187 13.11 -15.56 -15.39
N HIS A 188 12.48 -15.75 -14.22
CA HIS A 188 11.03 -15.90 -14.07
C HIS A 188 10.45 -14.66 -13.38
N LEU A 189 9.24 -14.28 -13.80
CA LEU A 189 8.42 -13.25 -13.17
C LEU A 189 6.98 -13.78 -13.13
N GLU A 190 6.38 -13.79 -11.95
CA GLU A 190 5.02 -14.29 -11.78
C GLU A 190 4.26 -13.44 -10.78
N MET A 191 3.01 -13.14 -11.13
CA MET A 191 2.04 -12.55 -10.22
C MET A 191 0.97 -13.59 -9.91
N PHE A 192 0.59 -13.71 -8.65
CA PHE A 192 -0.53 -14.54 -8.22
C PHE A 192 -1.29 -13.87 -7.09
N LYS A 193 -2.59 -14.14 -6.96
CA LYS A 193 -3.41 -13.63 -5.86
C LYS A 193 -3.45 -14.60 -4.69
N LEU A 194 -3.74 -14.05 -3.51
CA LEU A 194 -4.14 -14.82 -2.34
C LEU A 194 -5.66 -14.81 -2.21
N ASP A 195 -6.26 -15.99 -2.10
CA ASP A 195 -7.67 -16.11 -1.73
C ASP A 195 -7.91 -15.48 -0.34
N PRO A 196 -8.86 -14.53 -0.19
CA PRO A 196 -9.02 -13.79 1.06
C PRO A 196 -9.48 -14.62 2.27
N GLN A 197 -9.96 -15.85 2.07
CA GLN A 197 -10.47 -16.71 3.15
C GLN A 197 -9.45 -17.78 3.57
N THR A 198 -8.81 -18.41 2.59
CA THR A 198 -7.93 -19.58 2.75
C THR A 198 -6.45 -19.24 2.61
N LEU A 199 -6.10 -18.03 2.13
CA LEU A 199 -4.74 -17.61 1.76
C LEU A 199 -4.05 -18.56 0.77
N ALA A 200 -4.82 -19.37 0.05
CA ALA A 200 -4.32 -20.21 -1.03
C ALA A 200 -3.95 -19.33 -2.24
N LYS A 201 -2.97 -19.79 -3.00
CA LYS A 201 -2.58 -19.20 -4.28
C LYS A 201 -3.70 -19.36 -5.32
N THR A 202 -4.13 -18.27 -5.92
CA THR A 202 -5.15 -18.19 -6.99
C THR A 202 -4.65 -17.28 -8.12
N GLU A 203 -5.33 -17.31 -9.28
CA GLU A 203 -5.11 -16.39 -10.42
C GLU A 203 -3.61 -16.13 -10.74
N SER A 204 -2.89 -17.18 -11.13
CA SER A 204 -1.47 -17.10 -11.52
C SER A 204 -1.28 -16.64 -12.95
N THR A 205 -0.42 -15.64 -13.14
CA THR A 205 0.05 -15.17 -14.44
C THR A 205 1.58 -15.14 -14.45
N VAL A 206 2.19 -15.92 -15.34
CA VAL A 206 3.64 -15.92 -15.60
C VAL A 206 3.93 -14.97 -16.75
N TYR A 207 4.90 -14.09 -16.55
CA TYR A 207 5.33 -13.06 -17.49
C TYR A 207 6.63 -13.49 -18.16
N ASN A 208 6.57 -13.78 -19.45
CA ASN A 208 7.71 -14.32 -20.19
C ASN A 208 8.79 -13.26 -20.43
N GLY A 209 10.02 -13.74 -20.58
CA GLY A 209 11.16 -12.91 -20.98
C GLY A 209 11.74 -12.02 -19.87
N ALA A 210 11.38 -12.23 -18.61
CA ALA A 210 12.04 -11.58 -17.47
C ALA A 210 13.54 -11.93 -17.44
N PHE A 211 14.40 -10.96 -17.14
CA PHE A 211 15.83 -11.21 -16.95
C PHE A 211 16.14 -11.62 -15.49
N ASP A 212 17.23 -12.36 -15.31
CA ASP A 212 17.90 -12.57 -14.01
C ASP A 212 18.43 -11.23 -13.43
N ASN A 213 18.87 -11.25 -12.17
CA ASN A 213 19.39 -10.08 -11.43
C ASN A 213 18.38 -8.91 -11.38
N THR A 214 17.10 -9.21 -11.17
CA THR A 214 16.07 -8.20 -10.91
C THR A 214 16.36 -7.49 -9.60
N LEU A 215 16.67 -6.19 -9.65
CA LEU A 215 16.92 -5.35 -8.49
C LEU A 215 15.63 -5.12 -7.70
N ASP A 216 14.53 -4.82 -8.41
CA ASP A 216 13.22 -4.67 -7.80
C ASP A 216 12.06 -4.75 -8.81
N VAL A 217 10.84 -5.04 -8.33
CA VAL A 217 9.60 -5.10 -9.12
C VAL A 217 8.53 -4.17 -8.58
N PHE A 218 7.70 -3.60 -9.45
CA PHE A 218 6.64 -2.66 -9.09
C PHE A 218 5.38 -2.85 -9.92
N VAL A 219 4.23 -2.48 -9.37
CA VAL A 219 2.97 -2.33 -10.12
C VAL A 219 2.61 -0.86 -10.21
N SER A 220 2.22 -0.40 -11.39
CA SER A 220 1.61 0.91 -11.59
C SER A 220 0.55 0.87 -12.68
N LYS A 221 -0.65 1.35 -12.35
CA LYS A 221 -1.82 1.36 -13.24
C LYS A 221 -2.13 -0.05 -13.77
N ASN A 222 -1.78 -0.31 -15.03
CA ASN A 222 -2.01 -1.56 -15.74
C ASN A 222 -0.70 -2.20 -16.21
N ASN A 223 0.41 -1.96 -15.49
CA ASN A 223 1.73 -2.49 -15.82
C ASN A 223 2.41 -3.10 -14.60
N ILE A 224 3.13 -4.20 -14.83
CA ILE A 224 4.24 -4.64 -13.99
C ILE A 224 5.52 -4.07 -14.59
N LEU A 225 6.35 -3.45 -13.76
CA LEU A 225 7.67 -2.92 -14.10
C LEU A 225 8.73 -3.71 -13.33
N SER A 226 9.65 -4.38 -14.03
CA SER A 226 10.89 -4.88 -13.43
C SER A 226 12.03 -3.90 -13.69
N ILE A 227 12.92 -3.79 -12.70
CA ILE A 227 14.10 -2.95 -12.75
C ILE A 227 15.29 -3.86 -12.54
N HIS A 228 16.18 -3.89 -13.51
CA HIS A 228 17.40 -4.69 -13.49
C HIS A 228 18.62 -3.76 -13.43
N GLU A 229 19.80 -4.35 -13.37
CA GLU A 229 20.96 -3.73 -14.00
C GLU A 229 20.68 -3.49 -15.50
N ASP A 230 21.33 -2.51 -16.12
CA ASP A 230 21.26 -2.12 -17.55
C ASP A 230 19.88 -1.79 -18.21
N ARG A 231 18.73 -2.21 -17.66
CA ARG A 231 17.40 -2.04 -18.31
C ARG A 231 16.19 -1.95 -17.37
N LEU A 232 15.09 -1.46 -17.93
CA LEU A 232 13.73 -1.65 -17.42
C LEU A 232 12.96 -2.58 -18.35
N GLN A 233 12.06 -3.41 -17.82
CA GLN A 233 11.02 -4.09 -18.61
C GLN A 233 9.63 -3.74 -18.06
N SER A 234 8.66 -3.59 -18.96
CA SER A 234 7.25 -3.41 -18.59
C SER A 234 6.38 -4.42 -19.31
N TRP A 235 5.48 -5.08 -18.57
CA TRP A 235 4.42 -5.95 -19.10
C TRP A 235 3.08 -5.30 -18.86
N VAL A 236 2.22 -5.28 -19.88
CA VAL A 236 0.85 -4.77 -19.76
C VAL A 236 -0.05 -5.88 -19.19
N ILE A 237 -0.76 -5.57 -18.12
CA ILE A 237 -1.70 -6.47 -17.44
C ILE A 237 -2.99 -6.58 -18.28
N ASP A 238 -3.64 -7.73 -18.30
CA ASP A 238 -4.94 -7.99 -18.95
C ASP A 238 -5.04 -7.70 -20.47
N HIS A 239 -3.93 -7.72 -21.22
CA HIS A 239 -3.95 -7.73 -22.70
C HIS A 239 -3.83 -9.15 -23.27
N GLU A 240 -4.34 -9.40 -24.48
CA GLU A 240 -4.17 -10.69 -25.19
C GLU A 240 -2.68 -11.03 -25.42
N ASP A 241 -1.84 -10.00 -25.52
CA ASP A 241 -0.38 -10.07 -25.67
C ASP A 241 0.39 -9.86 -24.34
N SER A 242 -0.23 -10.17 -23.19
CA SER A 242 0.36 -9.99 -21.84
C SER A 242 1.64 -10.83 -21.57
N MET A 243 2.04 -11.66 -22.53
CA MET A 243 3.31 -12.39 -22.52
C MET A 243 4.50 -11.63 -23.13
N ASP A 244 4.26 -10.55 -23.89
CA ASP A 244 5.32 -9.73 -24.48
C ASP A 244 5.70 -8.56 -23.57
N TYR A 245 7.00 -8.30 -23.46
CA TYR A 245 7.56 -7.21 -22.66
C TYR A 245 8.07 -6.06 -23.52
N ILE A 246 7.97 -4.86 -22.97
CA ILE A 246 8.54 -3.65 -23.55
C ILE A 246 9.83 -3.32 -22.79
N GLU A 247 10.96 -3.51 -23.45
CA GLU A 247 12.28 -3.19 -22.90
C GLU A 247 12.64 -1.73 -23.11
N PHE A 248 13.23 -1.12 -22.08
CA PHE A 248 13.86 0.19 -22.16
C PHE A 248 15.28 0.15 -21.62
N LYS A 249 16.23 0.12 -22.55
CA LYS A 249 17.64 0.44 -22.29
C LYS A 249 17.81 1.95 -22.28
N GLY A 250 17.43 2.56 -21.16
CA GLY A 250 17.65 3.98 -20.92
C GLY A 250 19.13 4.32 -20.85
N ASN A 251 19.49 5.55 -21.23
CA ASN A 251 20.87 6.00 -21.06
C ASN A 251 21.12 6.39 -19.59
N PHE A 252 21.29 5.38 -18.73
CA PHE A 252 21.57 5.53 -17.31
C PHE A 252 23.02 5.96 -17.01
N GLU A 253 23.78 6.47 -18.01
CA GLU A 253 25.21 6.84 -17.92
C GLU A 253 25.61 7.64 -16.67
N ILE A 254 24.69 8.45 -16.12
CA ILE A 254 24.89 9.26 -14.91
C ILE A 254 25.01 8.38 -13.65
N ILE A 255 24.25 7.29 -13.57
CA ILE A 255 24.26 6.34 -12.45
C ILE A 255 24.86 5.02 -12.92
N LYS A 256 26.08 4.76 -12.48
CA LYS A 256 26.59 3.40 -12.50
C LYS A 256 25.78 2.54 -11.51
N ILE A 257 25.16 1.48 -12.02
CA ILE A 257 24.35 0.55 -11.21
C ILE A 257 25.16 -0.13 -10.10
N GLU A 258 26.46 -0.36 -10.30
CA GLU A 258 27.40 -0.87 -9.27
C GLU A 258 27.46 0.01 -7.99
N LEU A 259 26.93 1.25 -8.05
CA LEU A 259 26.89 2.22 -6.96
C LEU A 259 25.47 2.47 -6.42
N LEU A 260 24.48 1.73 -6.91
CA LEU A 260 23.07 1.88 -6.57
C LEU A 260 22.81 1.34 -5.15
N LYS A 261 22.14 2.14 -4.33
CA LYS A 261 21.76 1.83 -2.95
C LYS A 261 20.26 1.59 -2.76
N ALA A 262 19.43 2.25 -3.56
CA ALA A 262 17.99 2.11 -3.50
C ALA A 262 17.35 2.43 -4.85
N VAL A 263 16.22 1.78 -5.09
CA VAL A 263 15.32 1.99 -6.21
C VAL A 263 13.92 2.16 -5.64
N GLU A 264 13.17 3.17 -6.12
CA GLU A 264 11.74 3.27 -5.81
C GLU A 264 10.99 3.70 -7.07
N PHE A 265 9.86 3.06 -7.35
CA PHE A 265 8.93 3.50 -8.39
C PHE A 265 7.54 3.75 -7.82
N LYS A 266 7.01 4.96 -8.01
CA LYS A 266 5.73 5.40 -7.45
C LYS A 266 5.18 6.59 -8.22
N ASN A 267 3.87 6.57 -8.50
CA ASN A 267 3.17 7.66 -9.21
C ASN A 267 3.85 8.03 -10.55
N ASP A 268 4.31 7.03 -11.31
CA ASP A 268 5.09 7.16 -12.55
C ASP A 268 6.51 7.75 -12.40
N TRP A 269 7.00 7.99 -11.18
CA TRP A 269 8.37 8.44 -10.94
C TRP A 269 9.27 7.29 -10.53
N LEU A 270 10.35 7.10 -11.28
CA LEU A 270 11.49 6.27 -10.94
C LEU A 270 12.52 7.11 -10.19
N LEU A 271 12.86 6.68 -8.98
CA LEU A 271 13.96 7.17 -8.16
C LEU A 271 15.09 6.13 -8.18
N LEU A 272 16.28 6.53 -8.64
CA LEU A 272 17.52 5.78 -8.53
C LEU A 272 18.46 6.52 -7.57
N VAL A 273 19.03 5.82 -6.60
CA VAL A 273 19.82 6.43 -5.52
C VAL A 273 21.21 5.83 -5.46
N THR A 274 22.25 6.67 -5.46
CA THR A 274 23.65 6.26 -5.21
C THR A 274 24.18 6.97 -3.96
N ASN A 275 25.43 6.68 -3.57
CA ASN A 275 26.13 7.44 -2.53
C ASN A 275 26.36 8.94 -2.87
N TYR A 276 26.29 9.33 -4.15
CA TYR A 276 26.77 10.62 -4.65
C TYR A 276 25.69 11.52 -5.23
N LEU A 277 24.67 10.93 -5.83
CA LEU A 277 23.52 11.61 -6.41
C LEU A 277 22.29 10.70 -6.42
N LEU A 278 21.13 11.31 -6.62
CA LEU A 278 19.90 10.63 -6.99
C LEU A 278 19.40 11.14 -8.34
N GLN A 279 18.72 10.26 -9.08
CA GLN A 279 18.05 10.58 -10.34
C GLN A 279 16.55 10.31 -10.19
N LEU A 280 15.75 11.30 -10.59
CA LEU A 280 14.29 11.23 -10.65
C LEU A 280 13.87 11.27 -12.12
N SER A 281 13.30 10.18 -12.64
CA SER A 281 12.83 10.07 -14.02
C SER A 281 11.32 9.81 -14.03
N LYS A 282 10.54 10.71 -14.63
CA LYS A 282 9.10 10.46 -14.87
C LYS A 282 8.95 9.57 -16.10
N LEU A 283 8.34 8.40 -15.93
CA LEU A 283 8.14 7.42 -16.99
C LEU A 283 6.71 7.47 -17.52
N SER A 284 6.56 7.67 -18.82
CA SER A 284 5.33 7.30 -19.53
C SER A 284 5.39 5.79 -19.77
N LEU A 285 4.61 5.04 -18.99
CA LEU A 285 4.47 3.59 -19.13
C LEU A 285 3.57 3.23 -20.32
N PRO A 286 3.81 2.08 -20.97
CA PRO A 286 3.02 1.64 -22.11
C PRO A 286 1.55 1.34 -21.76
N SER A 287 0.67 1.49 -22.76
CA SER A 287 -0.76 1.14 -22.66
C SER A 287 -1.13 -0.09 -23.48
N GLU A 288 -0.30 -0.46 -24.45
CA GLU A 288 -0.46 -1.56 -25.41
C GLU A 288 0.93 -2.14 -25.72
N SER A 289 1.05 -3.43 -26.03
CA SER A 289 2.35 -4.14 -26.16
C SER A 289 3.30 -3.60 -27.24
N ASN A 290 2.80 -2.80 -28.19
CA ASN A 290 3.62 -2.12 -29.22
C ASN A 290 4.07 -0.69 -28.84
N SER A 291 3.66 -0.17 -27.68
CA SER A 291 4.09 1.15 -27.21
C SER A 291 5.47 1.08 -26.51
N LYS A 292 6.06 2.23 -26.18
CA LYS A 292 7.40 2.31 -25.58
C LYS A 292 7.36 3.01 -24.24
N ILE A 293 8.18 2.57 -23.29
CA ILE A 293 8.51 3.36 -22.10
C ILE A 293 9.26 4.61 -22.58
N ASN A 294 8.82 5.79 -22.15
CA ASN A 294 9.50 7.06 -22.47
C ASN A 294 9.79 7.83 -21.17
N ILE A 295 10.94 8.51 -21.10
CA ILE A 295 11.22 9.47 -20.03
C ILE A 295 10.61 10.81 -20.42
N GLU A 296 9.59 11.26 -19.70
CA GLU A 296 8.94 12.56 -19.93
C GLU A 296 9.76 13.73 -19.36
N SER A 297 10.40 13.51 -18.22
CA SER A 297 11.24 14.51 -17.55
C SER A 297 12.23 13.82 -16.62
N GLN A 298 13.39 14.44 -16.41
CA GLN A 298 14.46 13.92 -15.58
C GLN A 298 15.08 15.04 -14.75
N TYR A 299 15.35 14.74 -13.48
CA TYR A 299 15.99 15.63 -12.52
C TYR A 299 17.09 14.87 -11.79
N VAL A 300 18.15 15.58 -11.39
CA VAL A 300 19.27 15.03 -10.62
C VAL A 300 19.47 15.92 -9.41
N ILE A 301 19.63 15.30 -8.23
CA ILE A 301 20.03 15.99 -7.00
C ILE A 301 21.33 15.36 -6.52
N GLU A 302 22.39 16.15 -6.45
CA GLU A 302 23.71 15.70 -6.00
C GLU A 302 23.84 15.72 -4.47
N LYS A 303 24.92 15.13 -3.97
CA LYS A 303 25.35 15.29 -2.59
C LYS A 303 25.65 16.76 -2.26
N ILE A 304 25.48 17.13 -0.98
CA ILE A 304 25.50 18.53 -0.53
C ILE A 304 26.92 19.12 -0.57
N ASP A 305 27.92 18.30 -0.26
CA ASP A 305 29.33 18.64 -0.33
C ASP A 305 30.18 17.37 -0.57
N GLU A 306 31.48 17.53 -0.85
CA GLU A 306 32.38 16.42 -1.14
C GLU A 306 32.46 15.35 -0.03
N LYS A 307 32.30 15.73 1.24
CA LYS A 307 32.45 14.90 2.45
C LYS A 307 31.12 14.26 2.88
N SER A 308 30.01 14.74 2.35
CA SER A 308 28.69 14.12 2.49
C SER A 308 28.52 12.94 1.55
N SER A 309 27.69 11.98 1.93
CA SER A 309 27.21 10.89 1.09
C SER A 309 25.75 10.62 1.40
N ILE A 310 24.98 10.28 0.38
CA ILE A 310 23.61 9.82 0.51
C ILE A 310 23.64 8.40 1.08
N LEU A 311 22.92 8.18 2.19
CA LEU A 311 22.75 6.88 2.82
C LEU A 311 21.54 6.15 2.26
N GLY A 312 20.46 6.89 1.99
CA GLY A 312 19.26 6.40 1.33
C GLY A 312 18.35 7.57 0.95
N ALA A 313 17.43 7.31 0.03
CA ALA A 313 16.37 8.26 -0.33
C ALA A 313 15.07 7.51 -0.64
N THR A 314 13.93 8.19 -0.50
CA THR A 314 12.59 7.65 -0.79
C THR A 314 11.67 8.77 -1.29
N LEU A 315 10.69 8.42 -2.14
CA LEU A 315 9.69 9.35 -2.67
C LEU A 315 8.69 9.72 -1.57
N GLY A 316 8.63 11.00 -1.23
CA GLY A 316 7.81 11.55 -0.15
C GLY A 316 6.30 11.34 -0.34
N MET A 317 5.51 11.61 0.70
CA MET A 317 4.06 11.34 0.68
C MET A 317 3.32 12.15 -0.40
N THR A 318 3.74 13.39 -0.66
CA THR A 318 3.15 14.29 -1.64
C THR A 318 3.82 14.17 -3.01
N GLU A 319 3.07 14.48 -4.06
CA GLU A 319 3.31 14.04 -5.46
C GLU A 319 4.67 14.42 -6.09
N LYS A 320 5.42 15.37 -5.51
CA LYS A 320 6.70 15.87 -6.05
C LYS A 320 7.75 16.16 -4.97
N SER A 321 7.88 15.27 -3.99
CA SER A 321 8.92 15.39 -2.95
C SER A 321 9.79 14.14 -2.85
N VAL A 322 11.07 14.32 -2.51
CA VAL A 322 12.01 13.23 -2.19
C VAL A 322 12.64 13.50 -0.84
N ILE A 323 12.71 12.47 -0.01
CA ILE A 323 13.34 12.51 1.31
C ILE A 323 14.70 11.84 1.20
N VAL A 324 15.76 12.51 1.62
CA VAL A 324 17.16 12.05 1.50
C VAL A 324 17.83 12.06 2.86
N LEU A 325 18.48 10.95 3.22
CA LEU A 325 19.30 10.82 4.42
C LEU A 325 20.78 11.00 4.06
N TYR A 326 21.46 11.95 4.70
CA TYR A 326 22.89 12.17 4.59
C TYR A 326 23.63 11.70 5.85
N ASN A 327 24.88 11.26 5.69
CA ASN A 327 25.75 10.82 6.79
C ASN A 327 26.48 11.96 7.53
N ASN A 328 26.76 13.06 6.84
CA ASN A 328 27.72 14.08 7.29
C ASN A 328 27.31 15.48 6.76
N PRO A 329 26.84 16.39 7.63
CA PRO A 329 26.29 16.08 8.96
C PRO A 329 25.13 15.09 8.85
N THR A 330 24.85 14.29 9.90
CA THR A 330 23.77 13.30 9.83
C THR A 330 22.42 14.00 9.85
N LYS A 331 21.76 14.10 8.70
CA LYS A 331 20.51 14.87 8.56
C LYS A 331 19.58 14.26 7.52
N LEU A 332 18.29 14.49 7.72
CA LEU A 332 17.26 14.25 6.72
C LEU A 332 16.96 15.57 5.99
N VAL A 333 16.93 15.55 4.66
CA VAL A 333 16.54 16.70 3.85
C VAL A 333 15.39 16.29 2.94
N ILE A 334 14.32 17.09 2.92
CA ILE A 334 13.19 16.91 2.01
C ILE A 334 13.37 17.94 0.89
N TYR A 335 13.47 17.47 -0.34
CA TYR A 335 13.55 18.28 -1.54
C TYR A 335 12.24 18.22 -2.33
N ASP A 336 11.96 19.25 -3.12
CA ASP A 336 11.12 19.06 -4.32
C ASP A 336 11.92 18.38 -5.44
N PHE A 337 11.26 18.01 -6.53
CA PHE A 337 11.94 17.38 -7.66
C PHE A 337 12.86 18.34 -8.44
N GLN A 338 12.80 19.65 -8.19
CA GLN A 338 13.71 20.64 -8.78
C GLN A 338 14.99 20.80 -7.95
N GLY A 339 15.10 20.13 -6.79
CA GLY A 339 16.26 20.22 -5.90
C GLY A 339 16.18 21.36 -4.87
N ASN A 340 15.04 22.05 -4.75
CA ASN A 340 14.85 23.05 -3.71
C ASN A 340 14.60 22.36 -2.36
N VAL A 341 15.27 22.83 -1.30
CA VAL A 341 15.07 22.31 0.06
C VAL A 341 13.72 22.79 0.61
N LEU A 342 12.80 21.86 0.84
CA LEU A 342 11.51 22.09 1.51
C LEU A 342 11.66 22.03 3.03
N GLN A 343 12.47 21.11 3.54
CA GLN A 343 12.73 20.95 4.98
C GLN A 343 14.10 20.31 5.23
N THR A 344 14.75 20.65 6.34
CA THR A 344 15.93 19.94 6.87
C THR A 344 15.68 19.58 8.34
N ILE A 345 16.05 18.36 8.72
CA ILE A 345 15.94 17.82 10.08
C ILE A 345 17.33 17.30 10.47
N ASP A 346 17.92 17.90 11.50
CA ASP A 346 19.19 17.40 12.05
C ASP A 346 18.94 16.12 12.85
N LEU A 347 19.72 15.08 12.55
CA LEU A 347 19.70 13.78 13.22
C LEU A 347 21.02 13.49 13.94
N SER A 348 22.00 14.41 13.94
CA SER A 348 23.37 14.19 14.45
C SER A 348 23.43 13.85 15.94
N ASN A 349 22.42 14.27 16.73
CA ASN A 349 22.28 13.90 18.14
C ASN A 349 21.66 12.50 18.33
N SER A 350 20.81 12.07 17.40
CA SER A 350 20.03 10.83 17.47
C SER A 350 20.76 9.65 16.82
N LEU A 351 21.49 9.94 15.73
CA LEU A 351 22.41 9.08 15.01
C LEU A 351 23.83 9.63 15.20
N LYS A 352 24.63 8.96 16.04
CA LYS A 352 26.06 9.28 16.18
C LYS A 352 26.75 9.18 14.81
N SER A 353 27.78 10.00 14.60
CA SER A 353 28.55 10.08 13.35
C SER A 353 28.85 8.70 12.76
N ILE A 354 28.36 8.47 11.55
CA ILE A 354 28.42 7.17 10.87
C ILE A 354 29.82 6.99 10.28
N SER A 355 30.59 6.04 10.82
CA SER A 355 32.02 5.90 10.56
C SER A 355 32.38 5.25 9.23
N GLN A 356 31.45 4.50 8.60
CA GLN A 356 31.70 3.75 7.36
C GLN A 356 30.53 3.87 6.36
N PRO A 357 30.23 5.08 5.85
CA PRO A 357 29.00 5.37 5.09
C PRO A 357 28.82 4.54 3.80
N LEU A 358 29.92 4.07 3.19
CA LEU A 358 29.88 3.21 2.00
C LEU A 358 29.35 1.81 2.31
N TYR A 359 29.56 1.31 3.53
CA TYR A 359 29.15 -0.02 4.01
C TYR A 359 27.98 0.02 5.00
N THR A 360 27.52 1.22 5.37
CA THR A 360 26.34 1.41 6.23
C THR A 360 25.09 0.87 5.53
N LEU A 361 24.43 -0.07 6.18
CA LEU A 361 23.14 -0.57 5.72
C LEU A 361 22.06 0.41 6.18
N SER A 362 21.34 1.02 5.24
CA SER A 362 20.35 2.04 5.59
C SER A 362 19.16 2.03 4.64
N GLY A 363 17.98 2.24 5.22
CA GLY A 363 16.70 2.23 4.51
C GLY A 363 15.78 3.32 5.05
N LEU A 364 14.92 3.83 4.18
CA LEU A 364 13.89 4.82 4.51
C LEU A 364 12.53 4.24 4.10
N TYR A 365 11.61 4.11 5.06
CA TYR A 365 10.31 3.46 4.84
C TYR A 365 9.19 4.40 5.30
N ILE A 366 8.35 4.85 4.37
CA ILE A 366 7.25 5.78 4.66
C ILE A 366 5.95 5.01 4.87
N ASN A 367 5.40 5.11 6.08
CA ASN A 367 4.02 4.73 6.34
C ASN A 367 3.09 5.91 6.03
N LYS A 368 2.43 5.85 4.88
CA LYS A 368 1.56 6.92 4.36
C LYS A 368 0.26 7.07 5.16
N GLU A 369 -0.22 6.01 5.81
CA GLU A 369 -1.46 6.03 6.61
C GLU A 369 -1.27 6.74 7.96
N THR A 370 -0.03 6.76 8.48
CA THR A 370 0.27 7.28 9.83
C THR A 370 1.21 8.48 9.83
N SER A 371 1.57 9.00 8.64
CA SER A 371 2.49 10.12 8.42
C SER A 371 3.84 9.96 9.14
N LYS A 372 4.38 8.74 9.14
CA LYS A 372 5.62 8.39 9.84
C LYS A 372 6.66 7.84 8.87
N LEU A 373 7.91 8.20 9.12
CA LEU A 373 9.08 7.71 8.42
C LEU A 373 9.93 6.85 9.37
N LEU A 374 10.13 5.60 9.01
CA LEU A 374 11.14 4.74 9.61
C LEU A 374 12.48 4.97 8.93
N ILE A 375 13.49 5.25 9.73
CA ILE A 375 14.88 5.46 9.34
C ILE A 375 15.70 4.32 9.94
N GLN A 376 16.22 3.44 9.07
CA GLN A 376 17.17 2.40 9.45
C GLN A 376 18.61 2.89 9.18
N VAL A 377 19.49 2.70 10.16
CA VAL A 377 20.95 2.86 10.00
C VAL A 377 21.65 1.77 10.81
N ASP A 378 22.24 0.80 10.12
CA ASP A 378 22.73 -0.46 10.65
C ASP A 378 21.70 -1.10 11.60
N ARG A 379 22.01 -1.24 12.89
CA ARG A 379 21.11 -1.78 13.92
C ARG A 379 20.14 -0.74 14.51
N ARG A 380 20.21 0.53 14.11
CA ARG A 380 19.36 1.59 14.65
C ARG A 380 18.08 1.72 13.84
N ILE A 381 16.96 1.80 14.54
CA ILE A 381 15.67 2.19 13.97
C ILE A 381 15.20 3.46 14.67
N LEU A 382 14.87 4.48 13.88
CA LEU A 382 14.23 5.70 14.34
C LEU A 382 12.89 5.86 13.64
N ILE A 383 11.87 6.32 14.35
CA ILE A 383 10.60 6.74 13.75
C ILE A 383 10.49 8.25 13.90
N TYR A 384 10.44 8.96 12.77
CA TYR A 384 10.13 10.38 12.71
C TYR A 384 8.67 10.57 12.29
N SER A 385 7.88 11.24 13.14
CA SER A 385 6.53 11.66 12.76
C SER A 385 6.62 12.96 11.98
N LEU A 386 6.15 12.94 10.73
CA LEU A 386 6.11 14.12 9.85
C LEU A 386 5.10 15.15 10.38
N ASP A 387 3.97 14.70 10.92
CA ASP A 387 2.92 15.54 11.52
C ASP A 387 3.41 16.22 12.80
N GLN A 388 3.97 15.44 13.74
CA GLN A 388 4.46 15.97 15.03
C GLN A 388 5.85 16.62 14.92
N LYS A 389 6.49 16.52 13.75
CA LYS A 389 7.83 17.04 13.42
C LYS A 389 8.93 16.65 14.41
N LYS A 390 8.84 15.46 14.99
CA LYS A 390 9.80 14.94 15.98
C LYS A 390 10.03 13.44 15.81
N ILE A 391 11.17 13.01 16.34
CA ILE A 391 11.46 11.60 16.58
C ILE A 391 10.57 11.10 17.72
N ILE A 392 9.85 10.01 17.50
CA ILE A 392 8.96 9.36 18.48
C ILE A 392 9.49 8.01 18.97
N LEU A 393 10.45 7.41 18.24
CA LEU A 393 11.17 6.19 18.61
C LEU A 393 12.63 6.33 18.16
N ASN A 394 13.60 5.89 18.97
CA ASN A 394 15.01 5.81 18.59
C ASN A 394 15.67 4.65 19.35
N GLU A 395 15.73 3.49 18.70
CA GLU A 395 16.11 2.23 19.31
C GLU A 395 17.32 1.60 18.62
N THR A 396 18.06 0.77 19.37
CA THR A 396 19.16 -0.05 18.84
C THR A 396 18.80 -1.52 18.99
N LEU A 397 18.58 -2.19 17.86
CA LEU A 397 18.31 -3.62 17.80
C LEU A 397 19.53 -4.45 18.19
N SER A 398 19.28 -5.67 18.64
CA SER A 398 20.32 -6.64 18.98
C SER A 398 21.15 -7.04 17.75
N LYS A 399 20.47 -7.27 16.63
CA LYS A 399 20.99 -7.77 15.35
C LYS A 399 20.84 -6.74 14.23
N ILE A 400 21.46 -6.98 13.07
CA ILE A 400 21.33 -6.12 11.89
C ILE A 400 20.05 -6.51 11.12
N PRO A 401 19.07 -5.61 10.99
CA PRO A 401 17.90 -5.83 10.13
C PRO A 401 18.33 -5.81 8.65
N LEU A 402 17.96 -6.84 7.88
CA LEU A 402 18.26 -6.94 6.45
C LEU A 402 17.09 -6.41 5.60
N HIS A 403 15.89 -6.94 5.80
CA HIS A 403 14.66 -6.42 5.19
C HIS A 403 13.72 -5.90 6.26
N VAL A 404 13.11 -4.75 5.99
CA VAL A 404 12.11 -4.11 6.84
C VAL A 404 10.89 -3.78 5.99
N SER A 405 9.71 -4.14 6.46
CA SER A 405 8.45 -3.62 5.95
C SER A 405 7.74 -2.84 7.05
N TYR A 406 7.35 -1.61 6.72
CA TYR A 406 6.66 -0.70 7.63
C TYR A 406 5.47 -0.06 6.92
N LYS A 407 4.27 -0.55 7.25
CA LYS A 407 3.02 -0.25 6.53
C LYS A 407 1.84 -0.17 7.52
N PHE A 408 0.74 0.39 7.03
CA PHE A 408 -0.59 0.45 7.64
C PHE A 408 -0.79 1.38 8.85
N SER A 409 -2.03 1.82 9.00
CA SER A 409 -2.60 2.54 10.15
C SER A 409 -2.35 1.91 11.53
N ARG A 410 -1.91 0.64 11.59
CA ARG A 410 -1.55 -0.05 12.84
C ARG A 410 -0.05 0.04 13.20
N ASP A 411 0.74 0.78 12.43
CA ASP A 411 2.18 1.00 12.65
C ASP A 411 2.96 -0.31 12.95
N LEU A 412 2.71 -1.33 12.12
CA LEU A 412 3.39 -2.61 12.22
C LEU A 412 4.71 -2.57 11.46
N ILE A 413 5.76 -3.08 12.09
CA ILE A 413 7.09 -3.24 11.52
C ILE A 413 7.39 -4.74 11.49
N ALA A 414 7.63 -5.29 10.31
CA ALA A 414 8.18 -6.61 10.11
C ALA A 414 9.66 -6.50 9.76
N ILE A 415 10.50 -7.31 10.39
CA ILE A 415 11.96 -7.24 10.27
C ILE A 415 12.52 -8.65 10.05
N THR A 416 13.31 -8.85 9.01
CA THR A 416 14.23 -10.00 8.89
C THR A 416 15.63 -9.60 9.33
N TYR A 417 16.37 -10.53 9.94
CA TYR A 417 17.70 -10.28 10.48
C TYR A 417 18.78 -11.07 9.75
N SER A 418 20.03 -10.65 9.96
CA SER A 418 21.24 -11.33 9.45
C SER A 418 21.48 -12.75 9.95
N ASP A 419 20.65 -13.27 10.86
CA ASP A 419 20.63 -14.65 11.33
C ASP A 419 19.34 -15.39 10.97
N HIS A 420 18.64 -14.91 9.92
CA HIS A 420 17.44 -15.52 9.36
C HIS A 420 16.26 -15.63 10.35
N SER A 421 16.32 -14.90 11.48
CA SER A 421 15.17 -14.70 12.36
C SER A 421 14.27 -13.57 11.85
N VAL A 422 12.98 -13.64 12.21
CA VAL A 422 11.98 -12.63 11.83
C VAL A 422 11.21 -12.16 13.06
N GLU A 423 11.07 -10.86 13.23
CA GLU A 423 10.30 -10.24 14.30
C GLU A 423 9.19 -9.34 13.76
N ILE A 424 8.05 -9.34 14.45
CA ILE A 424 6.95 -8.39 14.24
C ILE A 424 6.81 -7.51 15.48
N ARG A 425 6.89 -6.20 15.28
CA ARG A 425 6.79 -5.16 16.32
C ARG A 425 5.72 -4.14 15.93
N ASN A 426 5.23 -3.38 16.90
CA ASN A 426 4.39 -2.20 16.69
C ASN A 426 5.13 -0.98 17.26
N VAL A 427 4.98 0.20 16.64
CA VAL A 427 5.71 1.42 17.07
C VAL A 427 5.35 1.86 18.50
N ASP A 428 4.07 1.78 18.89
CA ASP A 428 3.59 2.27 20.20
C ASP A 428 4.05 1.38 21.37
N ASN A 429 4.32 0.09 21.12
CA ASN A 429 4.87 -0.85 22.10
C ASN A 429 6.08 -1.63 21.56
N PHE A 430 7.08 -0.90 21.06
CA PHE A 430 8.20 -1.48 20.29
C PHE A 430 9.04 -2.54 21.01
N HIS A 431 9.14 -2.47 22.34
CA HIS A 431 9.92 -3.43 23.12
C HIS A 431 9.21 -4.78 23.30
N THR A 432 7.88 -4.83 23.21
CA THR A 432 7.13 -6.09 23.20
C THR A 432 7.12 -6.67 21.79
N LEU A 433 7.69 -7.86 21.63
CA LEU A 433 7.53 -8.64 20.41
C LEU A 433 6.09 -9.12 20.29
N LEU A 434 5.41 -8.75 19.19
CA LEU A 434 4.10 -9.30 18.86
C LEU A 434 4.23 -10.74 18.38
N TYR A 435 5.21 -10.96 17.50
CA TYR A 435 5.61 -12.29 17.02
C TYR A 435 7.12 -12.33 16.84
N SER A 436 7.69 -13.52 17.07
CA SER A 436 9.08 -13.85 16.78
C SER A 436 9.11 -15.24 16.18
N TYR A 437 9.85 -15.36 15.09
CA TYR A 437 10.11 -16.62 14.41
C TYR A 437 11.63 -16.86 14.50
N GLY A 438 12.02 -18.11 14.75
CA GLY A 438 13.43 -18.50 14.88
C GLY A 438 14.19 -18.35 13.57
N SER A 439 15.46 -18.78 13.54
CA SER A 439 16.19 -18.94 12.27
C SER A 439 15.37 -19.85 11.36
N LEU A 440 14.91 -19.30 10.24
CA LEU A 440 14.46 -20.09 9.09
C LEU A 440 15.70 -20.42 8.24
N ASP A 441 15.65 -21.45 7.41
CA ASP A 441 16.87 -22.06 6.83
C ASP A 441 17.50 -21.29 5.65
N ASP A 442 17.02 -20.07 5.33
CA ASP A 442 17.31 -19.37 4.07
C ASP A 442 17.38 -17.84 4.20
N GLN A 443 17.88 -17.14 3.18
CA GLN A 443 17.68 -15.68 3.07
C GLN A 443 16.19 -15.35 3.00
N LEU A 444 15.80 -14.24 3.67
CA LEU A 444 14.39 -13.90 3.89
C LEU A 444 14.05 -12.47 3.48
N ILE A 445 13.08 -12.34 2.58
CA ILE A 445 12.41 -11.07 2.26
C ILE A 445 11.08 -11.05 3.02
N VAL A 446 10.80 -9.99 3.78
CA VAL A 446 9.52 -9.83 4.47
C VAL A 446 8.73 -8.66 3.92
N ASP A 447 7.42 -8.88 3.75
CA ASP A 447 6.47 -7.81 3.54
C ASP A 447 5.19 -8.01 4.36
N LEU A 448 4.35 -6.97 4.38
CA LEU A 448 3.11 -6.88 5.15
C LEU A 448 1.97 -6.55 4.19
N ILE A 449 0.86 -7.30 4.30
CA ILE A 449 -0.38 -7.09 3.54
C ILE A 449 -1.60 -7.03 4.49
N ILE A 450 -2.68 -6.34 4.12
CA ILE A 450 -3.98 -6.43 4.82
C ILE A 450 -4.96 -7.18 3.95
N ILE A 451 -5.49 -8.29 4.46
CA ILE A 451 -6.59 -9.04 3.85
C ILE A 451 -7.73 -9.09 4.86
N ASN A 452 -8.95 -8.71 4.44
CA ASN A 452 -10.14 -8.71 5.30
C ASN A 452 -9.90 -8.01 6.67
N ASN A 453 -9.31 -6.80 6.64
CA ASN A 453 -8.93 -6.01 7.82
C ASN A 453 -8.04 -6.77 8.85
N SER A 454 -7.32 -7.79 8.39
CA SER A 454 -6.34 -8.54 9.18
C SER A 454 -4.96 -8.36 8.55
N PRO A 455 -3.95 -7.86 9.29
CA PRO A 455 -2.60 -7.81 8.77
C PRO A 455 -2.03 -9.23 8.69
N ILE A 456 -1.35 -9.52 7.59
CA ILE A 456 -0.67 -10.79 7.32
C ILE A 456 0.78 -10.44 7.06
N VAL A 457 1.69 -11.16 7.73
CA VAL A 457 3.10 -11.17 7.33
C VAL A 457 3.29 -12.18 6.21
N VAL A 458 3.99 -11.74 5.17
CA VAL A 458 4.41 -12.53 4.01
C VAL A 458 5.93 -12.63 4.08
N ILE A 459 6.45 -13.83 4.28
CA ILE A 459 7.89 -14.09 4.34
C ILE A 459 8.24 -14.97 3.15
N ASN A 460 9.14 -14.49 2.32
CA ASN A 460 9.74 -15.27 1.25
C ASN A 460 10.96 -16.02 1.78
N THR A 461 11.13 -17.29 1.40
CA THR A 461 12.38 -18.03 1.58
C THR A 461 13.08 -18.20 0.23
N TRP A 462 14.41 -18.13 0.25
CA TRP A 462 15.26 -18.35 -0.93
C TRP A 462 14.90 -19.64 -1.67
N ASP A 463 14.54 -20.72 -0.97
CA ASP A 463 14.10 -22.00 -1.56
C ASP A 463 12.67 -22.01 -2.15
N ASN A 464 12.17 -20.84 -2.57
CA ASN A 464 10.94 -20.67 -3.35
C ASN A 464 9.66 -21.06 -2.57
N LYS A 465 9.63 -20.83 -1.26
CA LYS A 465 8.41 -20.85 -0.47
C LYS A 465 7.98 -19.44 -0.06
N VAL A 466 6.67 -19.26 0.04
CA VAL A 466 6.09 -18.09 0.69
C VAL A 466 5.36 -18.57 1.93
N LEU A 467 5.75 -18.04 3.08
CA LEU A 467 5.17 -18.30 4.39
C LEU A 467 4.22 -17.15 4.74
N LEU A 468 2.98 -17.51 5.10
CA LEU A 468 1.91 -16.58 5.39
C LEU A 468 1.45 -16.79 6.84
N HIS A 469 1.39 -15.71 7.62
CA HIS A 469 0.80 -15.75 8.96
C HIS A 469 -0.11 -14.54 9.17
N LYS A 470 -1.40 -14.84 9.35
CA LYS A 470 -2.42 -13.87 9.76
C LYS A 470 -2.21 -13.45 11.20
N LEU A 471 -1.74 -12.23 11.38
CA LEU A 471 -1.47 -11.67 12.71
C LEU A 471 -2.80 -11.40 13.42
N VAL A 472 -2.90 -11.84 14.68
CA VAL A 472 -4.04 -11.55 15.54
C VAL A 472 -4.03 -10.04 15.86
N ASP A 473 -5.21 -9.44 15.98
CA ASP A 473 -5.35 -8.00 16.20
C ASP A 473 -4.56 -7.56 17.45
N PRO A 474 -3.54 -6.69 17.34
CA PRO A 474 -2.73 -6.29 18.49
C PRO A 474 -3.52 -5.50 19.55
N LYS A 475 -4.75 -5.04 19.25
CA LYS A 475 -5.67 -4.48 20.26
C LYS A 475 -6.37 -5.55 21.13
N LYS A 476 -6.12 -6.84 20.90
CA LYS A 476 -6.64 -7.98 21.67
C LYS A 476 -5.54 -8.79 22.38
N ILE A 477 -4.30 -8.28 22.39
CA ILE A 477 -3.13 -8.88 23.06
C ILE A 477 -2.80 -8.04 24.31
#